data_AF-A0A433VP22-F1
#
_entry.id   AF-A0A433VP22-F1
#
_cell.length_a   1.000
_cell.length_b   1.000
_cell.length_c   1.000
_cell.angle_alpha   90.00
_cell.angle_beta   90.00
_cell.angle_gamma   90.00
#
_symmetry.space_group_name_H-M   'P 1'
#
loop_
_entity.id
_entity.type
_entity.pdbx_description
1 polymer ?
#
loop_
_entity_poly.entity_id
_entity_poly.type
_entity_poly.pdbx_seq_one_letter_code
_entity_poly.pdbx_strand_id
1 'polypeptide(L)' 'MQSILDHAITQSDTTKVFLSNNTKEFGNAEARFGLRASDVMYFSNTNSLISWIDSQS' A
#
# COMPACT_ATOMS: atom_id res chain seq x y z
N MET A 1 -10.00 -7.24 0.25
CA MET A 1 -8.55 -7.38 0.48
C MET A 1 -7.91 -8.28 -0.56
N GLN A 2 -8.34 -9.55 -0.69
CA GLN A 2 -7.72 -10.50 -1.61
C GLN A 2 -7.55 -9.99 -3.04
N SER A 3 -8.58 -9.36 -3.63
CA SER A 3 -8.50 -8.80 -5.00
C SER A 3 -7.43 -7.71 -5.18
N ILE A 4 -7.08 -6.97 -4.12
CA ILE A 4 -6.01 -5.96 -4.15
C ILE A 4 -4.65 -6.66 -4.20
N LEU A 5 -4.48 -7.70 -3.37
CA LEU A 5 -3.26 -8.49 -3.30
C LEU A 5 -3.05 -9.28 -4.61
N ASP A 6 -4.10 -9.90 -5.13
CA ASP A 6 -4.06 -10.64 -6.39
C ASP A 6 -3.61 -9.73 -7.54
N HIS A 7 -4.14 -8.51 -7.61
CA HIS A 7 -3.70 -7.53 -8.60
C HIS A 7 -2.23 -7.14 -8.42
N ALA A 8 -1.79 -6.95 -7.17
CA ALA A 8 -0.42 -6.58 -6.85
C ALA A 8 0.61 -7.65 -7.27
N ILE A 9 0.24 -8.92 -7.35
CA ILE A 9 1.19 -9.98 -7.74
C ILE A 9 1.45 -9.98 -9.26
N THR A 10 0.58 -9.35 -10.06
CA THR A 10 0.67 -9.38 -11.54
C THR A 10 1.73 -8.45 -12.15
N GLN A 11 2.36 -7.57 -11.36
CA GLN A 11 3.33 -6.59 -11.86
C GLN A 11 4.61 -6.58 -11.01
N SER A 12 5.54 -7.50 -11.24
CA SER A 12 6.76 -7.65 -10.40
C SER A 12 7.70 -6.45 -10.43
N ASP A 13 7.69 -5.66 -11.51
CA ASP A 13 8.74 -4.68 -11.79
C ASP A 13 8.37 -3.25 -11.36
N THR A 14 7.20 -3.09 -10.73
CA THR A 14 6.68 -1.78 -10.30
C THR A 14 6.55 -1.71 -8.79
N THR A 15 6.96 -0.58 -8.21
CA THR A 15 6.66 -0.26 -6.81
C THR A 15 5.16 -0.05 -6.66
N LYS A 16 4.54 -0.77 -5.71
CA LYS A 16 3.09 -0.77 -5.52
C LYS A 16 2.72 -0.02 -4.27
N VAL A 17 1.72 0.83 -4.42
CA VAL A 17 1.24 1.70 -3.36
C VAL A 17 -0.26 1.54 -3.22
N PHE A 18 -0.71 1.30 -1.98
CA PHE A 18 -2.12 1.34 -1.60
C PHE A 18 -2.38 2.57 -0.73
N LEU A 19 -3.17 3.51 -1.24
CA LEU A 19 -3.61 4.71 -0.53
C LEU A 19 -5.04 4.51 -0.06
N SER A 20 -5.27 4.55 1.26
CA SER A 20 -6.63 4.50 1.81
C SER A 20 -6.72 5.21 3.16
N ASN A 21 -7.65 6.17 3.25
CA ASN A 21 -7.96 6.86 4.51
C ASN A 21 -8.84 6.03 5.47
N ASN A 22 -9.33 4.86 5.04
CA ASN A 22 -10.09 3.95 5.88
C ASN A 22 -9.15 3.15 6.78
N THR A 23 -8.58 3.83 7.76
CA THR A 23 -7.62 3.25 8.72
C THR A 23 -8.24 2.17 9.61
N LYS A 24 -9.57 2.17 9.76
CA LYS A 24 -10.30 1.12 10.49
C LYS A 24 -10.15 -0.24 9.80
N GLU A 25 -10.32 -0.28 8.48
CA GLU A 25 -10.23 -1.52 7.69
C GLU A 25 -8.81 -1.86 7.23
N PHE A 26 -7.98 -0.84 6.92
CA PHE A 26 -6.68 -1.04 6.29
C PHE A 26 -5.48 -0.63 7.15
N GLY A 27 -5.71 0.11 8.23
CA GLY A 27 -4.66 0.52 9.16
C GLY A 27 -4.36 -0.50 10.26
N ASN A 28 -5.21 -1.53 10.43
CA ASN A 28 -4.99 -2.58 11.41
C ASN A 28 -3.80 -3.50 11.03
N ALA A 29 -3.29 -4.22 12.02
CA ALA A 29 -2.07 -5.02 11.88
C ALA A 29 -2.20 -6.12 10.82
N GLU A 30 -3.37 -6.77 10.73
CA GLU A 30 -3.63 -7.85 9.76
C GLU A 30 -3.61 -7.32 8.33
N ALA A 31 -4.32 -6.24 8.06
CA ALA A 31 -4.35 -5.62 6.74
C ALA A 31 -2.96 -5.10 6.31
N ARG A 32 -2.23 -4.45 7.24
CA ARG A 32 -0.86 -3.99 6.96
C ARG A 32 0.12 -5.14 6.75
N PHE A 33 -0.06 -6.25 7.45
CA PHE A 33 0.73 -7.46 7.24
C PHE A 33 0.48 -8.05 5.85
N GLY A 34 -0.78 -8.19 5.44
CA GLY A 34 -1.14 -8.68 4.10
C GLY A 34 -0.57 -7.80 2.98
N LEU A 35 -0.72 -6.48 3.08
CA LEU A 35 -0.15 -5.54 2.09
C LEU A 35 1.38 -5.66 2.02
N ARG A 36 2.06 -5.70 3.18
CA ARG A 36 3.52 -5.82 3.22
C ARG A 36 4.01 -7.17 2.68
N ALA A 37 3.31 -8.26 2.96
CA ALA A 37 3.65 -9.59 2.46
C ALA A 37 3.53 -9.71 0.93
N SER A 38 2.81 -8.79 0.29
CA SER A 38 2.68 -8.67 -1.17
C SER A 38 3.49 -7.49 -1.75
N ASP A 39 4.48 -6.97 -1.01
CA ASP A 39 5.30 -5.82 -1.40
C ASP A 39 4.49 -4.56 -1.77
N VAL A 40 3.34 -4.37 -1.13
CA VAL A 40 2.49 -3.19 -1.28
C VAL A 40 2.71 -2.22 -0.12
N MET A 41 3.15 -1.01 -0.44
CA MET A 41 3.35 0.06 0.54
C MET A 41 2.00 0.72 0.87
N TYR A 42 1.68 0.86 2.16
CA TYR A 42 0.42 1.46 2.60
C TYR A 42 0.60 2.91 3.04
N PHE A 43 -0.27 3.79 2.54
CA PHE A 43 -0.39 5.18 2.98
C PHE A 43 -1.82 5.45 3.45
N SER A 44 -1.96 6.07 4.63
CA SER A 44 -3.27 6.44 5.19
C SER A 44 -3.76 7.81 4.70
N ASN A 45 -2.89 8.60 4.08
CA ASN A 45 -3.21 9.94 3.61
C ASN A 45 -2.30 10.33 2.44
N THR A 46 -2.79 11.26 1.62
CA THR A 46 -2.11 11.72 0.41
C THR A 46 -0.80 12.46 0.71
N ASN A 47 -0.72 13.20 1.82
CA ASN A 47 0.50 13.95 2.15
C ASN A 47 1.68 13.02 2.41
N SER A 48 1.47 11.92 3.13
CA SER A 48 2.50 10.90 3.34
C SER A 48 2.93 10.22 2.05
N LEU A 49 2.00 10.01 1.10
CA LEU A 49 2.33 9.50 -0.23
C LEU A 49 3.19 10.51 -1.01
N ILE A 50 2.79 11.79 -1.04
CA ILE A 50 3.53 12.84 -1.75
C ILE A 50 4.93 12.98 -1.17
N SER A 51 5.07 13.06 0.16
CA SER A 51 6.39 13.14 0.81
C SER A 51 7.28 11.93 0.49
N TRP A 52 6.68 10.74 0.36
CA TRP A 52 7.42 9.56 -0.08
C TRP A 52 7.85 9.68 -1.54
N ILE A 53 6.96 10.08 -2.45
CA ILE A 53 7.28 10.31 -3.87
C ILE A 53 8.43 11.32 -4.00
N ASP A 54 8.35 12.44 -3.29
CA ASP A 54 9.35 13.50 -3.32
C ASP A 54 10.73 13.00 -2.82
N SER A 55 10.73 12.10 -1.83
CA SER A 55 11.96 11.47 -1.32
C SER A 55 12.63 10.48 -2.27
N GLN A 56 11.97 10.10 -3.37
CA GLN A 56 12.54 9.22 -4.40
C GLN A 56 13.32 9.99 -5.48
N SER A 57 13.29 11.34 -5.42
CA SER A 57 14.02 12.22 -6.37
C SER A 57 15.49 12.37 -6.04
#